data_AF-A0A800G101-F1
#
_entry.id   AF-A0A800G101-F1
#
_cell.length_a   1.000
_cell.length_b   1.000
_cell.length_c   1.000
_cell.angle_alpha   90.00
_cell.angle_beta   90.00
_cell.angle_gamma   90.00
#
_symmetry.space_group_name_H-M   'P 1'
#
loop_
_entity.id
_entity.type
_entity.pdbx_description
1 polymer ?
#
loop_
_entity_poly.entity_id
_entity_poly.type
_entity_poly.pdbx_seq_one_letter_code
_entity_poly.pdbx_strand_id
1 'polypeptide(L)'
;MTFLPFTASMALALLCQPAFSVPMQDVAALRDQGFYALALERAQVLDDPTERAREVLEVLYHAGDLAGALGTGLAGLEADPLDRLLLWRSARLATDLAAAPLALALTARLAREADRLALDPGTAAETSRWWLDTSAEMVAEAKHLEGVREQQAASEGRALWVVILGLVLLLGVAGWGVQCSGPTQQAERARV
;
A
#
# COMPACT_ATOMS: atom_id res chain seq x y z
N MET A 1 50.92 28.28 -27.90
CA MET A 1 50.45 28.59 -26.53
C MET A 1 49.20 27.76 -26.28
N THR A 2 49.36 26.68 -25.54
CA THR A 2 48.39 25.59 -25.35
C THR A 2 47.73 25.76 -23.99
N PHE A 3 46.42 26.04 -23.96
CA PHE A 3 45.62 26.06 -22.73
C PHE A 3 45.12 24.63 -22.45
N LEU A 4 45.52 24.06 -21.32
CA LEU A 4 44.94 22.83 -20.76
C LEU A 4 44.06 23.18 -19.54
N PRO A 5 42.98 22.40 -19.31
CA PRO A 5 41.76 22.87 -18.64
C PRO A 5 41.78 22.74 -17.11
N PHE A 6 41.24 23.77 -16.46
CA PHE A 6 41.05 23.93 -15.01
C PHE A 6 39.77 23.25 -14.50
N THR A 7 39.40 22.07 -15.03
CA THR A 7 38.11 21.42 -14.73
C THR A 7 38.21 20.16 -13.87
N ALA A 8 39.42 19.66 -13.59
CA ALA A 8 39.61 18.44 -12.81
C ALA A 8 39.44 18.62 -11.29
N SER A 9 39.51 19.85 -10.76
CA SER A 9 39.52 20.08 -9.30
C SER A 9 38.15 20.13 -8.63
N MET A 10 37.04 20.38 -9.36
CA MET A 10 35.71 20.40 -8.73
C MET A 10 35.17 19.01 -8.42
N ALA A 11 35.51 17.99 -9.21
CA ALA A 11 35.03 16.63 -8.97
C ALA A 11 35.66 16.01 -7.71
N LEU A 12 36.90 16.39 -7.36
CA LEU A 12 37.58 15.88 -6.16
C LEU A 12 37.12 16.60 -4.87
N ALA A 13 36.64 17.85 -4.97
CA ALA A 13 36.13 18.59 -3.82
C ALA A 13 34.75 18.07 -3.32
N LEU A 14 33.98 17.40 -4.19
CA LEU A 14 32.73 16.73 -3.81
C LEU A 14 32.94 15.36 -3.12
N LEU A 15 34.12 14.75 -3.28
CA LEU A 15 34.46 13.46 -2.66
C LEU A 15 35.10 13.60 -1.27
N CYS A 16 35.45 14.82 -0.87
CA CYS A 16 35.94 15.15 0.48
C CYS A 16 34.96 16.09 1.19
N GLN A 17 33.68 15.70 1.28
CA GLN A 17 32.86 16.30 2.32
C GLN A 17 33.34 15.75 3.68
N PRO A 18 33.77 16.62 4.60
CA PRO A 18 34.11 16.17 5.94
C PRO A 18 32.87 15.52 6.54
N ALA A 19 33.06 14.40 7.23
CA ALA A 19 32.06 13.82 8.10
C ALA A 19 31.64 14.90 9.10
N PHE A 20 30.60 15.66 8.75
CA PHE A 20 29.96 16.57 9.65
C PHE A 20 29.47 15.69 10.79
N SER A 21 30.07 15.88 11.96
CA SER A 21 29.53 15.48 13.23
C SER A 21 28.23 16.25 13.41
N VAL A 22 27.19 15.79 12.71
CA VAL A 22 25.84 16.31 12.80
C VAL A 22 25.44 16.10 14.27
N PRO A 23 25.15 17.17 15.04
CA PRO A 23 24.59 17.02 16.39
C PRO A 23 23.41 16.06 16.28
N MET A 24 23.18 15.22 17.30
CA MET A 24 22.16 14.15 17.27
C MET A 24 20.80 14.74 16.88
N GLN A 25 20.54 14.81 15.58
CA GLN A 25 19.37 15.44 15.00
C GLN A 25 18.28 14.39 15.09
N ASP A 26 17.18 14.81 15.68
CA ASP A 26 15.97 14.03 15.80
C ASP A 26 15.54 13.53 14.41
N VAL A 27 15.14 12.25 14.33
CA VAL A 27 14.68 11.61 13.09
C VAL A 27 13.54 12.42 12.48
N ALA A 28 12.62 12.90 13.31
CA ALA A 28 11.51 13.73 12.90
C ALA A 28 11.99 15.03 12.22
N ALA A 29 13.01 15.70 12.78
CA ALA A 29 13.54 16.93 12.21
C ALA A 29 14.20 16.71 10.85
N LEU A 30 14.91 15.59 10.67
CA LEU A 30 15.52 15.23 9.39
C LEU A 30 14.45 14.92 8.34
N ARG A 31 13.42 14.16 8.73
CA ARG A 31 12.26 13.86 7.88
C ARG A 31 11.54 15.12 7.44
N ASP A 32 11.26 16.04 8.35
CA ASP A 32 10.52 17.27 8.07
C ASP A 32 11.31 18.24 7.15
N GLN A 33 12.64 18.13 7.13
CA GLN A 33 13.53 18.83 6.21
C GLN A 33 13.71 18.12 4.85
N GLY A 34 13.12 16.94 4.67
CA GLY A 34 13.23 16.14 3.45
C GLY A 34 14.50 15.30 3.32
N PHE A 35 15.30 15.18 4.39
CA PHE A 35 16.53 14.37 4.41
C PHE A 35 16.23 12.90 4.73
N TYR A 36 15.38 12.25 3.92
CA TYR A 36 14.85 10.91 4.22
C TYR A 36 15.89 9.81 4.35
N ALA A 37 16.95 9.82 3.54
CA ALA A 37 18.01 8.82 3.64
C ALA A 37 18.74 8.88 4.99
N LEU A 38 19.09 10.08 5.43
CA LEU A 38 19.73 10.29 6.72
C LEU A 38 18.76 10.02 7.89
N ALA A 39 17.49 10.40 7.76
CA ALA A 39 16.46 10.08 8.74
C ALA A 39 16.30 8.56 8.90
N LEU A 40 16.31 7.81 7.79
CA LEU A 40 16.21 6.35 7.79
C LEU A 40 17.42 5.70 8.46
N GLU A 41 18.64 6.14 8.13
CA GLU A 41 19.87 5.66 8.76
C GLU A 41 19.83 5.88 10.28
N ARG A 42 19.31 7.02 10.74
CA ARG A 42 19.17 7.32 12.17
C ARG A 42 18.07 6.51 12.83
N ALA A 43 16.94 6.30 12.17
CA ALA A 43 15.86 5.47 12.69
C ALA A 43 16.31 4.01 12.89
N GLN A 44 17.09 3.46 11.93
CA GLN A 44 17.53 2.06 11.96
C GLN A 44 18.46 1.71 13.13
N VAL A 45 19.17 2.68 13.69
CA VAL A 45 20.10 2.47 14.82
C VAL A 45 19.45 2.66 16.19
N LEU A 46 18.14 2.93 16.24
CA LEU A 46 17.40 3.00 17.51
C LEU A 46 17.38 1.64 18.21
N ASP A 47 17.58 1.64 19.53
CA ASP A 47 17.69 0.43 20.34
C ASP A 47 16.34 -0.27 20.53
N ASP A 48 15.28 0.49 20.85
CA ASP A 48 13.93 -0.05 21.01
C ASP A 48 13.37 -0.47 19.63
N PRO A 49 13.06 -1.76 19.42
CA PRO A 49 12.50 -2.24 18.16
C PRO A 49 11.17 -1.56 17.79
N THR A 50 10.36 -1.20 18.78
CA THR A 50 9.05 -0.58 18.55
C THR A 50 9.22 0.88 18.13
N GLU A 51 10.04 1.64 18.85
CA GLU A 51 10.42 3.02 18.46
C GLU A 51 11.08 3.05 17.06
N ARG A 52 12.03 2.14 16.80
CA ARG A 52 12.63 1.97 15.48
C ARG A 52 11.59 1.75 14.39
N ALA A 53 10.62 0.86 14.62
CA ALA A 53 9.57 0.58 13.63
C ALA A 53 8.68 1.80 13.37
N ARG A 54 8.31 2.56 14.42
CA ARG A 54 7.55 3.81 14.28
C ARG A 54 8.32 4.81 13.42
N GLU A 55 9.57 5.06 13.74
CA GLU A 55 10.38 6.06 13.03
C GLU A 55 10.69 5.66 11.58
N VAL A 56 11.08 4.40 11.34
CA VAL A 56 11.31 3.89 9.98
C VAL A 56 10.02 3.98 9.15
N LEU A 57 8.87 3.63 9.72
CA LEU A 57 7.58 3.77 9.03
C LEU A 57 7.34 5.22 8.62
N GLU A 58 7.47 6.16 9.54
CA GLU A 58 7.22 7.58 9.28
C GLU A 58 8.14 8.12 8.18
N VAL A 59 9.41 7.76 8.21
CA VAL A 59 10.36 8.15 7.16
C VAL A 59 9.94 7.59 5.80
N LEU A 60 9.57 6.31 5.71
CA LEU A 60 9.13 5.69 4.46
C LEU A 60 7.81 6.29 3.94
N TYR A 61 6.86 6.58 4.84
CA TYR A 61 5.60 7.23 4.51
C TYR A 61 5.83 8.59 3.86
N HIS A 62 6.66 9.43 4.50
CA HIS A 62 6.98 10.75 3.98
C HIS A 62 7.85 10.72 2.70
N ALA A 63 8.65 9.67 2.52
CA ALA A 63 9.38 9.43 1.28
C ALA A 63 8.49 8.92 0.13
N GLY A 64 7.22 8.59 0.40
CA GLY A 64 6.25 8.08 -0.58
C GLY A 64 6.27 6.57 -0.79
N ASP A 65 7.07 5.82 -0.02
CA ASP A 65 7.06 4.35 -0.04
C ASP A 65 6.00 3.81 0.92
N LEU A 66 4.73 3.90 0.50
CA LEU A 66 3.59 3.47 1.32
C LEU A 66 3.60 1.97 1.61
N ALA A 67 4.06 1.15 0.66
CA ALA A 67 4.12 -0.30 0.84
C ALA A 67 5.24 -0.70 1.81
N GLY A 68 6.43 -0.09 1.69
CA GLY A 68 7.53 -0.27 2.65
C GLY A 68 7.18 0.24 4.05
N ALA A 69 6.49 1.37 4.13
CA ALA A 69 5.97 1.91 5.39
C ALA A 69 4.99 0.93 6.06
N LEU A 70 4.03 0.39 5.30
CA LEU A 70 3.09 -0.59 5.82
C LEU A 70 3.81 -1.87 6.27
N GLY A 71 4.76 -2.38 5.49
CA GLY A 71 5.56 -3.55 5.86
C GLY A 71 6.30 -3.36 7.18
N THR A 72 6.89 -2.18 7.38
CA THR A 72 7.57 -1.81 8.63
C THR A 72 6.59 -1.73 9.80
N GLY A 73 5.42 -1.13 9.59
CA GLY A 73 4.37 -1.05 10.61
C GLY A 73 3.86 -2.40 11.07
N LEU A 74 3.64 -3.32 10.13
CA LEU A 74 3.24 -4.69 10.43
C LEU A 74 4.33 -5.45 11.20
N ALA A 75 5.59 -5.34 10.79
CA ALA A 75 6.71 -5.94 11.51
C ALA A 75 6.87 -5.36 12.92
N GLY A 76 6.63 -4.05 13.10
CA GLY A 76 6.57 -3.43 14.42
C GLY A 76 5.43 -3.98 15.29
N LEU A 77 4.25 -4.21 14.71
CA LEU A 77 3.10 -4.81 15.39
C LEU A 77 3.28 -6.31 15.72
N GLU A 78 4.22 -7.01 15.08
CA GLU A 78 4.65 -8.35 15.48
C GLU A 78 5.50 -8.29 16.76
N ALA A 79 6.34 -7.25 16.90
CA ALA A 79 7.17 -7.02 18.09
C ALA A 79 6.35 -6.47 19.28
N ASP A 80 5.50 -5.48 19.04
CA ASP A 80 4.56 -4.93 20.03
C ASP A 80 3.12 -4.92 19.46
N PRO A 81 2.35 -5.99 19.72
CA PRO A 81 0.96 -6.10 19.30
C PRO A 81 0.01 -5.02 19.87
N LEU A 82 0.37 -4.33 20.95
CA LEU A 82 -0.54 -3.38 21.60
C LEU A 82 -0.17 -1.92 21.31
N ASP A 83 0.81 -1.71 20.44
CA ASP A 83 1.20 -0.38 19.99
C ASP A 83 0.08 0.30 19.21
N ARG A 84 -0.61 1.24 19.86
CA ARG A 84 -1.76 1.96 19.28
C ARG A 84 -1.36 2.88 18.14
N LEU A 85 -0.16 3.47 18.17
CA LEU A 85 0.31 4.39 17.15
C LEU A 85 0.65 3.64 15.86
N LEU A 86 1.38 2.53 15.98
CA LEU A 86 1.65 1.64 14.84
C LEU A 86 0.35 1.05 14.29
N LEU A 87 -0.59 0.68 15.16
CA LEU A 87 -1.87 0.12 14.73
C LEU A 87 -2.70 1.14 13.95
N TRP A 88 -2.80 2.37 14.46
CA TRP A 88 -3.45 3.48 13.77
C TRP A 88 -2.82 3.76 12.41
N ARG A 89 -1.49 3.91 12.38
CA ARG A 89 -0.79 4.28 11.16
C ARG A 89 -0.82 3.17 10.11
N SER A 90 -0.67 1.91 10.53
CA SER A 90 -0.78 0.75 9.64
C SER A 90 -2.21 0.60 9.09
N ALA A 91 -3.24 0.85 9.91
CA ALA A 91 -4.63 0.83 9.46
C ALA A 91 -4.89 1.93 8.41
N ARG A 92 -4.33 3.14 8.61
CA ARG A 92 -4.42 4.22 7.63
C ARG A 92 -3.72 3.87 6.33
N LEU A 93 -2.48 3.38 6.40
CA LEU A 93 -1.71 2.93 5.24
C LEU A 93 -2.41 1.82 4.45
N ALA A 94 -2.99 0.83 5.12
CA ALA A 94 -3.74 -0.23 4.46
C ALA A 94 -4.99 0.30 3.73
N THR A 95 -5.62 1.35 4.27
CA THR A 95 -6.73 2.05 3.64
C THR A 95 -6.27 2.85 2.41
N ASP A 96 -5.19 3.61 2.54
CA ASP A 96 -4.60 4.41 1.44
C ASP A 96 -4.12 3.52 0.28
N LEU A 97 -3.65 2.30 0.58
CA LEU A 97 -3.27 1.27 -0.41
C LEU A 97 -4.46 0.47 -0.97
N ALA A 98 -5.69 0.77 -0.56
CA ALA A 98 -6.90 0.03 -0.90
C ALA A 98 -6.81 -1.50 -0.59
N ALA A 99 -6.03 -1.87 0.43
CA ALA A 99 -5.87 -3.24 0.90
C ALA A 99 -7.04 -3.65 1.80
N ALA A 100 -8.26 -3.66 1.25
CA ALA A 100 -9.50 -3.72 2.03
C ALA A 100 -9.55 -4.78 3.15
N PRO A 101 -9.18 -6.06 2.94
CA PRO A 101 -9.21 -7.06 4.02
C PRO A 101 -8.28 -6.72 5.18
N LEU A 102 -7.09 -6.19 4.86
CA LEU A 102 -6.10 -5.80 5.86
C LEU A 102 -6.54 -4.52 6.59
N ALA A 103 -7.06 -3.53 5.85
CA ALA A 103 -7.61 -2.32 6.44
C ALA A 103 -8.72 -2.64 7.43
N LEU A 104 -9.66 -3.53 7.08
CA LEU A 104 -10.73 -3.96 7.97
C LEU A 104 -10.20 -4.67 9.22
N ALA A 105 -9.24 -5.58 9.06
CA ALA A 105 -8.64 -6.30 10.18
C ALA A 105 -7.93 -5.37 11.17
N LEU A 106 -7.13 -4.42 10.67
CA LEU A 106 -6.38 -3.47 11.48
C LEU A 106 -7.30 -2.43 12.15
N THR A 107 -8.27 -1.87 11.43
CA THR A 107 -9.23 -0.90 11.99
C THR A 107 -10.14 -1.53 13.05
N ALA A 108 -10.60 -2.76 12.84
CA ALA A 108 -11.37 -3.49 13.84
C ALA A 108 -10.55 -3.79 15.11
N ARG A 109 -9.24 -4.05 14.96
CA ARG A 109 -8.33 -4.18 16.10
C ARG A 109 -8.13 -2.85 16.80
N LEU A 110 -7.96 -1.76 16.06
CA LEU A 110 -7.81 -0.42 16.62
C LEU A 110 -9.02 -0.01 17.46
N ALA A 111 -10.23 -0.26 16.96
CA ALA A 111 -11.47 0.02 17.70
C ALA A 111 -11.50 -0.71 19.05
N ARG A 112 -11.09 -1.98 19.10
CA ARG A 112 -10.99 -2.72 20.37
C ARG A 112 -9.97 -2.13 21.34
N GLU A 113 -8.83 -1.64 20.85
CA GLU A 113 -7.85 -0.96 21.70
C GLU A 113 -8.34 0.41 22.17
N ALA A 114 -9.10 1.13 21.34
CA ALA A 114 -9.74 2.40 21.71
C ALA A 114 -10.80 2.19 22.81
N ASP A 115 -11.63 1.14 22.70
CA ASP A 115 -12.59 0.76 23.75
C ASP A 115 -11.88 0.44 25.07
N ARG A 116 -10.77 -0.31 25.02
CA ARG A 116 -9.97 -0.60 26.23
C ARG A 116 -9.37 0.65 26.84
N LEU A 117 -8.86 1.56 26.02
CA LEU A 117 -8.30 2.83 26.48
C LEU A 117 -9.37 3.70 27.15
N ALA A 118 -10.60 3.70 26.64
CA ALA A 118 -11.71 4.45 27.23
C ALA A 118 -12.12 3.94 28.62
N LEU A 119 -11.83 2.67 28.93
CA LEU A 119 -12.06 2.06 30.24
C LEU A 119 -10.91 2.31 31.24
N ASP A 120 -9.77 2.82 30.78
CA ASP A 120 -8.61 3.09 31.64
C ASP A 120 -8.81 4.39 32.44
N PRO A 121 -8.92 4.33 33.78
CA PRO A 121 -9.12 5.51 34.61
C PRO A 121 -7.94 6.49 34.58
N GLY A 122 -6.76 6.06 34.12
CA GLY A 122 -5.59 6.92 33.97
C GLY A 122 -5.60 7.78 32.70
N THR A 123 -6.49 7.50 31.73
CA THR A 123 -6.52 8.20 30.45
C THR A 123 -7.45 9.41 30.49
N ALA A 124 -6.96 10.54 29.97
CA ALA A 124 -7.77 11.75 29.84
C ALA A 124 -8.97 11.50 28.92
N ALA A 125 -10.15 11.96 29.33
CA ALA A 125 -11.40 11.74 28.60
C ALA A 125 -11.38 12.26 27.15
N GLU A 126 -10.63 13.34 26.89
CA GLU A 126 -10.42 13.89 25.55
C GLU A 126 -9.62 12.94 24.66
N THR A 127 -8.52 12.39 25.18
CA THR A 127 -7.69 11.40 24.49
C THR A 127 -8.50 10.15 24.16
N SER A 128 -9.27 9.63 25.12
CA SER A 128 -10.12 8.46 24.90
C SER A 128 -11.18 8.73 23.83
N ARG A 129 -11.82 9.90 23.87
CA ARG A 129 -12.82 10.31 22.86
C ARG A 129 -12.21 10.38 21.47
N TRP A 130 -11.05 11.01 21.32
CA TRP A 130 -10.36 11.11 20.04
C TRP A 130 -10.07 9.73 19.44
N TRP A 131 -9.59 8.78 20.25
CA TRP A 131 -9.34 7.41 19.79
C TRP A 131 -10.61 6.68 19.36
N LEU A 132 -11.70 6.81 20.12
CA LEU A 132 -12.99 6.22 19.77
C LEU A 132 -13.51 6.77 18.44
N ASP A 133 -13.56 8.10 18.30
CA ASP A 133 -14.06 8.77 17.10
C ASP A 133 -13.22 8.38 15.87
N THR A 134 -11.89 8.49 15.98
CA THR A 134 -10.95 8.15 14.90
C THR A 134 -11.08 6.69 14.48
N SER A 135 -11.15 5.76 15.44
CA SER A 135 -11.27 4.34 15.11
C SER A 135 -12.62 4.00 14.45
N ALA A 136 -13.70 4.66 14.85
CA ALA A 136 -15.02 4.48 14.26
C ALA A 136 -15.07 4.96 12.80
N GLU A 137 -14.49 6.14 12.52
CA GLU A 137 -14.36 6.67 11.16
C GLU A 137 -13.56 5.72 10.26
N MET A 138 -12.42 5.23 10.73
CA MET A 138 -11.57 4.32 9.94
C MET A 138 -12.26 2.96 9.69
N VAL A 139 -13.05 2.44 10.64
CA VAL A 139 -13.84 1.23 10.42
C VAL A 139 -14.91 1.46 9.34
N ALA A 140 -15.56 2.63 9.33
CA ALA A 140 -16.54 2.96 8.30
C ALA A 140 -15.88 3.05 6.91
N GLU A 141 -14.71 3.69 6.81
CA GLU A 141 -13.93 3.78 5.58
C GLU A 141 -13.49 2.40 5.07
N ALA A 142 -12.96 1.53 5.95
CA ALA A 142 -12.53 0.19 5.58
C ALA A 142 -13.70 -0.68 5.07
N LYS A 143 -14.88 -0.60 5.71
CA LYS A 143 -16.10 -1.27 5.23
C LYS A 143 -16.56 -0.76 3.87
N HIS A 144 -16.43 0.55 3.63
CA HIS A 144 -16.75 1.12 2.34
C HIS A 144 -15.83 0.56 1.24
N LEU A 145 -14.52 0.48 1.50
CA LEU A 145 -13.56 -0.12 0.57
C LEU A 145 -13.86 -1.59 0.25
N GLU A 146 -14.25 -2.38 1.26
CA GLU A 146 -14.66 -3.77 1.06
C GLU A 146 -15.88 -3.86 0.13
N GLY A 147 -16.91 -3.04 0.37
CA GLY A 147 -18.09 -2.98 -0.49
C GLY A 147 -17.78 -2.59 -1.94
N VAL A 148 -16.87 -1.64 -2.16
CA VAL A 148 -16.41 -1.27 -3.51
C VAL A 148 -15.70 -2.44 -4.20
N ARG A 149 -14.84 -3.18 -3.47
CA ARG A 149 -14.13 -4.34 -3.99
C ARG A 149 -15.08 -5.47 -4.37
N GLU A 150 -16.10 -5.75 -3.55
CA GLU A 150 -17.13 -6.74 -3.86
C GLU A 150 -17.92 -6.37 -5.13
N GLN A 151 -18.27 -5.09 -5.29
CA GLN A 151 -18.93 -4.60 -6.50
C GLN A 151 -18.05 -4.75 -7.75
N GLN A 152 -16.75 -4.47 -7.62
CA GLN A 152 -15.79 -4.66 -8.70
C GLN A 152 -15.67 -6.13 -9.09
N ALA A 153 -15.48 -7.04 -8.12
CA ALA A 153 -15.43 -8.48 -8.36
C ALA A 153 -16.72 -9.00 -9.02
N ALA A 154 -17.89 -8.51 -8.60
CA ALA A 154 -19.16 -8.86 -9.22
C ALA A 154 -19.30 -8.31 -10.65
N SER A 155 -18.68 -7.17 -10.96
CA SER A 155 -18.66 -6.61 -12.32
C SER A 155 -17.72 -7.39 -13.24
N GLU A 156 -16.55 -7.79 -12.77
CA GLU A 156 -15.58 -8.61 -13.51
C GLU A 156 -16.15 -10.01 -13.78
N GLY A 157 -16.81 -10.62 -12.79
CA GLY A 157 -17.50 -11.90 -12.97
C GLY A 157 -18.58 -11.82 -14.05
N ARG A 158 -19.38 -10.74 -14.07
CA ARG A 158 -20.37 -10.51 -15.13
C ARG A 158 -19.73 -10.32 -16.49
N ALA A 159 -18.63 -9.56 -16.58
CA ALA A 159 -17.91 -9.37 -17.84
C ALA A 159 -17.37 -10.71 -18.40
N LEU A 160 -16.78 -11.54 -17.53
CA LEU A 160 -16.32 -12.88 -17.90
C LEU A 160 -17.46 -13.75 -18.44
N TRP A 161 -18.62 -13.73 -17.80
CA TRP A 161 -19.81 -14.46 -18.27
C TRP A 161 -20.30 -13.96 -19.63
N VAL A 162 -20.30 -12.64 -19.87
CA VAL A 162 -20.65 -12.08 -21.18
C VAL A 162 -19.69 -12.54 -22.27
N VAL A 163 -18.38 -12.58 -21.99
CA VAL A 163 -17.36 -13.09 -22.92
C VAL A 163 -17.58 -14.58 -23.22
N ILE A 164 -17.82 -15.40 -22.19
CA ILE A 164 -18.10 -16.84 -22.36
C ILE A 164 -19.36 -17.04 -23.20
N LEU A 165 -20.45 -16.33 -22.90
CA LEU A 165 -21.71 -16.45 -23.63
C LEU A 165 -21.54 -16.03 -25.10
N GLY A 166 -20.81 -14.93 -25.35
CA GLY A 166 -20.47 -14.48 -26.70
C GLY A 166 -19.66 -15.51 -27.48
N LEU A 167 -18.70 -16.17 -26.83
CA LEU A 167 -17.90 -17.23 -27.44
C LEU A 167 -18.73 -18.48 -27.79
N VAL A 168 -19.63 -18.90 -26.90
CA VAL A 168 -20.56 -20.01 -27.13
C VAL A 168 -21.50 -19.70 -28.31
N LEU A 169 -22.05 -18.48 -28.37
CA LEU A 169 -22.87 -18.03 -29.49
C LEU A 169 -22.12 -18.05 -30.82
N LEU A 170 -20.88 -17.55 -30.84
CA LEU A 170 -20.00 -17.58 -32.02
C LEU A 170 -19.75 -19.01 -32.51
N LEU A 171 -19.44 -19.93 -31.59
CA LEU A 171 -19.25 -21.35 -31.91
C LEU A 171 -20.55 -21.99 -32.43
N GLY A 172 -21.70 -21.65 -31.84
CA GLY A 172 -23.01 -22.10 -32.31
C GLY A 172 -23.32 -21.64 -33.73
N VAL A 173 -23.07 -20.36 -34.05
CA VAL A 173 -23.26 -19.80 -35.39
C VAL A 173 -22.30 -20.43 -36.39
N ALA A 174 -21.03 -20.63 -36.03
CA ALA A 174 -20.04 -21.28 -36.88
C ALA A 174 -20.43 -22.74 -37.17
N GLY A 175 -20.85 -23.50 -36.16
CA GLY A 175 -21.32 -24.88 -36.31
C GLY A 175 -22.56 -24.99 -37.21
N TRP A 176 -23.53 -24.09 -37.04
CA TRP A 176 -24.72 -24.04 -37.88
C TRP A 176 -24.37 -23.73 -39.35
N GLY A 177 -23.46 -22.79 -39.59
CA GLY A 177 -22.97 -22.47 -40.94
C GLY A 177 -22.35 -23.67 -41.64
N VAL A 178 -21.56 -24.49 -40.93
CA VAL A 178 -20.98 -25.74 -41.47
C VAL A 178 -22.07 -26.77 -41.80
N GLN A 179 -23.10 -26.90 -40.95
CA GLN A 179 -24.19 -27.85 -41.19
C GLN A 179 -25.12 -27.46 -42.34
N CYS A 180 -25.39 -26.17 -42.53
CA CYS A 180 -26.19 -25.69 -43.66
C CYS A 180 -25.42 -25.68 -45.00
N SER A 181 -24.10 -25.85 -44.97
CA SER A 181 -23.25 -25.75 -46.17
C SER A 181 -22.82 -27.10 -46.78
N GLY A 182 -23.38 -28.24 -46.36
CA GLY A 182 -23.19 -29.54 -47.04
C GLY A 182 -24.48 -30.33 -47.25
N PRO A 183 -24.61 -31.23 -48.27
CA PRO A 183 -23.67 -31.69 -49.29
C PRO A 183 -24.16 -31.45 -50.74
N THR A 184 -24.88 -30.37 -51.03
CA THR A 184 -25.43 -30.14 -52.39
C THR A 184 -24.38 -29.77 -53.44
N GLN A 185 -23.20 -29.25 -53.04
CA GLN A 185 -22.14 -28.91 -54.00
C GLN A 185 -21.27 -30.09 -54.48
N GLN A 186 -21.35 -31.28 -53.86
CA GLN A 186 -20.58 -32.44 -54.32
C GLN A 186 -21.25 -33.21 -55.47
N ALA A 187 -22.55 -33.02 -55.70
CA ALA A 187 -23.26 -33.69 -56.79
C ALA A 187 -23.03 -33.05 -58.18
N GLU A 188 -22.58 -31.79 -58.23
CA GLU A 188 -22.48 -31.04 -59.49
C GLU A 188 -21.09 -31.17 -60.16
N ARG A 189 -20.06 -31.60 -59.42
CA ARG A 189 -18.70 -31.82 -59.97
C ARG A 189 -18.45 -33.21 -60.57
N ALA A 190 -19.43 -34.11 -60.52
CA ALA A 190 -19.32 -35.46 -61.09
C ALA A 190 -19.97 -35.60 -62.48
N ARG A 191 -20.38 -34.49 -63.12
CA ARG A 191 -21.06 -34.48 -64.43
C ARG A 191 -20.31 -33.78 -65.58
N VAL A 192 -18.98 -33.66 -65.48
CA VAL A 192 -18.15 -33.16 -66.61
C VAL A 192 -17.18 -34.23 -67.04
#